data_AF-A0A091CCT2-F1
#
_entry.id   AF-A0A091CCT2-F1
#
_cell.length_a   1.000
_cell.length_b   1.000
_cell.length_c   1.000
_cell.angle_alpha   90.00
_cell.angle_beta   90.00
_cell.angle_gamma   90.00
#
_symmetry.space_group_name_H-M   'P 1'
#
loop_
_entity.id
_entity.type
_entity.pdbx_description
1 polymer ?
#
loop_
_entity_poly.entity_id
_entity_poly.type
_entity_poly.pdbx_seq_one_letter_code
_entity_poly.pdbx_strand_id
1 'polypeptide(L)'
;MIRVAKKIGFHGWNDFKDAFLKEQDYLHNHFVQTDANLPFTENDSILTIAQKIASLEQETISDTLSLLEHKELQKATDLLYQSKQIKIFTSNANLLISQDFALKMRRIKKQTSVAETIGEHVYEAYSTDKNTCVLMISYTGENEMLKRILPILKAQGATIIVLTGIGDNTLAKFSNCHLRLATREKLYSKIGSYTTSTSVSYLLDILYSTVFAKNYQKNMAHLIAIGEEYDNRTSTSPVMHENNSPKIQVTDAIIPN
;
A
#
# COMPACT_ATOMS: atom_id res chain seq x y z
N MET A 1 16.48 -7.64 -49.91
CA MET A 1 15.74 -7.42 -48.65
C MET A 1 14.42 -8.19 -48.56
N ILE A 2 13.57 -8.23 -49.60
CA ILE A 2 12.29 -8.99 -49.59
C ILE A 2 12.48 -10.49 -49.28
N ARG A 3 13.53 -11.11 -49.79
CA ARG A 3 13.87 -12.53 -49.52
C ARG A 3 14.18 -12.83 -48.05
N VAL A 4 14.72 -11.86 -47.30
CA VAL A 4 15.07 -12.04 -45.89
C VAL A 4 13.81 -11.96 -45.03
N ALA A 5 12.98 -10.93 -45.22
CA ALA A 5 11.71 -10.77 -44.51
C ALA A 5 10.78 -11.99 -44.70
N LYS A 6 10.69 -12.52 -45.93
CA LYS A 6 9.93 -13.74 -46.22
C LYS A 6 10.50 -15.00 -45.58
N LYS A 7 11.82 -15.09 -45.40
CA LYS A 7 12.48 -16.25 -44.76
C LYS A 7 12.21 -16.29 -43.25
N ILE A 8 11.87 -15.16 -42.65
CA ILE A 8 11.57 -15.00 -41.21
C ILE A 8 10.04 -14.99 -40.96
N GLY A 9 9.23 -15.29 -41.97
CA GLY A 9 7.77 -15.47 -41.82
C GLY A 9 6.90 -14.24 -42.12
N PHE A 10 7.48 -13.13 -42.58
CA PHE A 10 6.75 -11.90 -42.92
C PHE A 10 6.39 -11.84 -44.41
N HIS A 11 5.31 -11.17 -44.77
CA HIS A 11 4.81 -11.11 -46.16
C HIS A 11 5.67 -10.25 -47.08
N GLY A 12 6.55 -9.40 -46.53
CA GLY A 12 7.48 -8.57 -47.28
C GLY A 12 8.27 -7.61 -46.38
N TRP A 13 9.04 -6.70 -47.00
CA TRP A 13 9.87 -5.74 -46.26
C TRP A 13 9.06 -4.70 -45.48
N ASN A 14 7.96 -4.21 -46.04
CA ASN A 14 7.11 -3.22 -45.35
C ASN A 14 6.39 -3.85 -44.15
N ASP A 15 5.88 -5.07 -44.29
CA ASP A 15 5.27 -5.84 -43.20
C ASP A 15 6.26 -6.10 -42.06
N PHE A 16 7.48 -6.52 -42.39
CA PHE A 16 8.57 -6.63 -41.41
C PHE A 16 8.94 -5.28 -40.78
N LYS A 17 9.00 -4.20 -41.56
CA LYS A 17 9.31 -2.85 -41.05
C LYS A 17 8.22 -2.35 -40.10
N ASP A 18 6.94 -2.55 -40.42
CA ASP A 18 5.82 -2.14 -39.57
C ASP A 18 5.76 -2.98 -38.29
N ALA A 19 6.05 -4.28 -38.37
CA ALA A 19 6.18 -5.15 -37.21
C ALA A 19 7.39 -4.74 -36.34
N PHE A 20 8.54 -4.46 -36.95
CA PHE A 20 9.74 -4.00 -36.27
C PHE A 20 9.55 -2.62 -35.62
N LEU A 21 8.85 -1.69 -36.28
CA LEU A 21 8.52 -0.38 -35.71
C LEU A 21 7.51 -0.50 -34.57
N LYS A 22 6.48 -1.36 -34.70
CA LYS A 22 5.58 -1.68 -33.58
C LYS A 22 6.30 -2.34 -32.41
N GLU A 23 7.25 -3.23 -32.69
CA GLU A 23 8.07 -3.89 -31.67
C GLU A 23 9.07 -2.92 -31.05
N GLN A 24 9.65 -2.01 -31.83
CA GLN A 24 10.52 -0.94 -31.34
C GLN A 24 9.74 0.06 -30.50
N ASP A 25 8.54 0.46 -30.92
CA ASP A 25 7.61 1.28 -30.12
C ASP A 25 7.15 0.51 -28.88
N TYR A 26 6.85 -0.79 -28.99
CA TYR A 26 6.55 -1.63 -27.84
C TYR A 26 7.74 -1.68 -26.88
N LEU A 27 8.97 -1.93 -27.33
CA LEU A 27 10.17 -1.97 -26.49
C LEU A 27 10.55 -0.59 -25.93
N HIS A 28 10.28 0.51 -26.64
CA HIS A 28 10.38 1.87 -26.10
C HIS A 28 9.29 2.18 -25.05
N ASN A 29 8.12 1.54 -25.17
CA ASN A 29 6.95 1.74 -24.31
C ASN A 29 6.74 0.60 -23.27
N HIS A 30 7.60 -0.43 -23.23
CA HIS A 30 7.53 -1.56 -22.29
C HIS A 30 8.92 -1.86 -21.72
N PHE A 31 9.07 -1.41 -20.47
CA PHE A 31 9.87 -2.01 -19.41
C PHE A 31 11.37 -2.22 -19.67
N VAL A 32 12.10 -1.11 -19.81
CA VAL A 32 13.32 -1.00 -19.01
C VAL A 32 12.86 -0.74 -17.58
N GLN A 33 13.17 -1.64 -16.64
CA GLN A 33 12.86 -1.47 -15.22
C GLN A 33 13.29 -0.08 -14.78
N THR A 34 12.32 0.79 -14.45
CA THR A 34 12.61 2.20 -14.14
C THR A 34 13.47 2.26 -12.88
N ASP A 35 14.60 2.98 -12.90
CA ASP A 35 15.44 3.08 -11.70
C ASP A 35 14.67 3.81 -10.59
N ALA A 36 14.36 3.11 -9.50
CA ALA A 36 13.65 3.66 -8.35
C ALA A 36 14.41 4.82 -7.67
N ASN A 37 15.72 4.90 -7.86
CA ASN A 37 16.60 5.88 -7.23
C ASN A 37 16.73 7.17 -8.03
N LEU A 38 16.73 7.04 -9.36
CA LEU A 38 16.88 8.10 -10.35
C LEU A 38 15.94 7.82 -11.54
N PRO A 39 14.62 7.97 -11.36
CA PRO A 39 13.63 7.51 -12.35
C PRO A 39 13.62 8.32 -13.65
N PHE A 40 14.27 9.48 -13.68
CA PHE A 40 14.38 10.35 -14.84
C PHE A 40 15.74 11.06 -14.84
N THR A 41 16.04 11.69 -15.96
CA THR A 41 17.28 12.43 -16.22
C THR A 41 16.98 13.90 -16.52
N GLU A 42 18.01 14.74 -16.47
CA GLU A 42 17.90 16.19 -16.72
C GLU A 42 17.40 16.55 -18.13
N ASN A 43 17.53 15.63 -19.10
CA ASN A 43 17.13 15.85 -20.49
C ASN A 43 15.72 15.30 -20.81
N ASP A 44 15.04 14.67 -19.85
CA ASP A 44 13.70 14.15 -20.06
C ASP A 44 12.68 15.30 -20.15
N SER A 45 11.74 15.19 -21.10
CA SER A 45 10.61 16.12 -21.17
C SER A 45 9.66 15.94 -19.99
N ILE A 46 8.86 16.96 -19.66
CA ILE A 46 7.85 16.89 -18.59
C ILE A 46 6.93 15.68 -18.76
N LEU A 47 6.47 15.40 -19.99
CA LEU A 47 5.59 14.26 -20.28
C LEU A 47 6.33 12.93 -20.11
N THR A 48 7.59 12.86 -20.51
CA THR A 48 8.44 11.68 -20.32
C THR A 48 8.66 11.40 -18.83
N ILE A 49 8.89 12.42 -18.00
CA ILE A 49 8.99 12.27 -16.54
C ILE A 49 7.68 11.70 -15.99
N ALA A 50 6.53 12.27 -16.38
CA ALA A 50 5.22 11.78 -15.94
C ALA A 50 5.00 10.29 -16.29
N GLN A 51 5.36 9.88 -17.51
CA GLN A 51 5.28 8.49 -17.96
C GLN A 51 6.21 7.57 -17.15
N LYS A 52 7.47 7.96 -16.92
CA LYS A 52 8.42 7.17 -16.14
C LYS A 52 7.99 6.99 -14.70
N ILE A 53 7.46 8.04 -14.07
CA ILE A 53 6.91 7.94 -12.70
C ILE A 53 5.71 7.00 -12.67
N ALA A 54 4.76 7.13 -13.62
CA ALA A 54 3.62 6.22 -13.70
C ALA A 54 4.05 4.75 -13.86
N SER A 55 5.01 4.47 -14.74
CA SER A 55 5.57 3.12 -14.92
C SER A 55 6.24 2.62 -13.64
N LEU A 56 7.05 3.44 -12.97
CA LEU A 56 7.70 3.06 -11.71
C LEU A 56 6.68 2.68 -10.62
N GLU A 57 5.60 3.45 -10.48
CA GLU A 57 4.56 3.18 -9.49
C GLU A 57 3.78 1.90 -9.82
N GLN A 58 3.42 1.68 -11.09
CA GLN A 58 2.76 0.45 -11.54
C GLN A 58 3.63 -0.79 -11.28
N GLU A 59 4.91 -0.72 -11.65
CA GLU A 59 5.86 -1.79 -11.36
C GLU A 59 5.97 -2.03 -9.85
N THR A 60 6.06 -0.97 -9.04
CA THR A 60 6.15 -1.08 -7.57
C THR A 60 4.94 -1.79 -6.97
N ILE A 61 3.73 -1.48 -7.44
CA ILE A 61 2.50 -2.13 -7.00
C ILE A 61 2.54 -3.61 -7.38
N SER A 62 2.92 -3.93 -8.62
CA SER A 62 3.05 -5.31 -9.11
C SER A 62 4.07 -6.11 -8.30
N ASP A 63 5.25 -5.52 -8.07
CA ASP A 63 6.32 -6.10 -7.27
C ASP A 63 5.84 -6.35 -5.83
N THR A 64 5.20 -5.37 -5.20
CA THR A 64 4.68 -5.51 -3.83
C THR A 64 3.59 -6.57 -3.73
N LEU A 65 2.68 -6.63 -4.70
CA LEU A 65 1.65 -7.66 -4.77
C LEU A 65 2.25 -9.06 -4.90
N SER A 66 3.30 -9.23 -5.72
CA SER A 66 3.96 -10.51 -5.91
C SER A 66 4.63 -11.07 -4.64
N LEU A 67 4.95 -10.20 -3.68
CA LEU A 67 5.55 -10.55 -2.40
C LEU A 67 4.51 -10.90 -1.32
N LEU A 68 3.22 -10.70 -1.60
CA LEU A 68 2.17 -10.95 -0.62
C LEU A 68 1.88 -12.45 -0.49
N GLU A 69 2.06 -12.95 0.73
CA GLU A 69 1.63 -14.29 1.08
C GLU A 69 0.21 -14.27 1.66
N HIS A 70 -0.69 -15.07 1.09
CA HIS A 70 -2.08 -15.16 1.52
C HIS A 70 -2.21 -15.41 3.04
N LYS A 71 -1.36 -16.29 3.60
CA LYS A 71 -1.41 -16.63 5.04
C LYS A 71 -1.04 -15.44 5.93
N GLU A 72 0.01 -14.70 5.59
CA GLU A 72 0.42 -13.52 6.37
C GLU A 72 -0.58 -12.38 6.22
N LEU A 73 -1.13 -12.17 5.01
CA LEU A 73 -2.17 -11.15 4.79
C LEU A 73 -3.46 -11.46 5.58
N GLN A 74 -3.90 -12.72 5.57
CA GLN A 74 -5.06 -13.16 6.35
C GLN A 74 -4.81 -12.95 7.85
N LYS A 75 -3.62 -13.35 8.34
CA LYS A 75 -3.21 -13.16 9.72
C LYS A 75 -3.19 -11.68 10.12
N ALA A 76 -2.56 -10.82 9.33
CA ALA A 76 -2.54 -9.38 9.58
C ALA A 76 -3.96 -8.79 9.64
N THR A 77 -4.82 -9.19 8.71
CA THR A 77 -6.23 -8.78 8.66
C THR A 77 -6.98 -9.17 9.94
N ASP A 78 -6.82 -10.42 10.40
CA ASP A 78 -7.50 -10.91 11.59
C ASP A 78 -7.01 -10.21 12.87
N LEU A 79 -5.70 -10.00 12.99
CA LEU A 79 -5.10 -9.27 14.11
C LEU A 79 -5.62 -7.83 14.21
N LEU A 80 -5.64 -7.11 13.08
CA LEU A 80 -6.20 -5.75 13.03
C LEU A 80 -7.69 -5.75 13.35
N TYR A 81 -8.45 -6.69 12.76
CA TYR A 81 -9.89 -6.77 12.96
C TYR A 81 -10.28 -7.08 14.41
N GLN A 82 -9.56 -7.99 15.08
CA GLN A 82 -9.87 -8.44 16.45
C GLN A 82 -9.38 -7.46 17.52
N SER A 83 -8.37 -6.64 17.22
CA SER A 83 -7.81 -5.69 18.18
C SER A 83 -8.82 -4.64 18.63
N LYS A 84 -8.70 -4.23 19.90
CA LYS A 84 -9.49 -3.10 20.44
C LYS A 84 -8.91 -1.77 19.99
N GLN A 85 -7.58 -1.71 19.94
CA GLN A 85 -6.82 -0.52 19.57
C GLN A 85 -5.75 -0.90 18.56
N ILE A 86 -5.53 -0.01 17.60
CA ILE A 86 -4.45 -0.10 16.62
C ILE A 86 -3.53 1.09 16.84
N LYS A 87 -2.25 0.82 17.07
CA LYS A 87 -1.24 1.87 17.27
C LYS A 87 -0.14 1.76 16.22
N ILE A 88 0.13 2.84 15.51
CA ILE A 88 1.10 2.84 14.41
C ILE A 88 2.37 3.54 14.86
N PHE A 89 3.51 2.86 14.72
CA PHE A 89 4.84 3.44 14.92
C PHE A 89 5.59 3.41 13.58
N THR A 90 6.07 4.58 13.16
CA THR A 90 6.76 4.74 11.88
C THR A 90 7.79 5.86 11.98
N SER A 91 8.61 6.02 10.95
CA SER A 91 9.60 7.10 10.87
C SER A 91 9.42 7.95 9.62
N ASN A 92 9.62 9.27 9.77
CA ASN A 92 9.78 10.24 8.68
C ASN A 92 8.62 10.25 7.67
N ALA A 93 8.91 9.95 6.39
CA ALA A 93 8.02 10.12 5.25
C ALA A 93 6.73 9.28 5.31
N ASN A 94 6.74 8.16 6.05
CA ASN A 94 5.59 7.27 6.15
C ASN A 94 4.54 7.73 7.17
N LEU A 95 4.79 8.84 7.90
CA LEU A 95 3.86 9.35 8.90
C LEU A 95 2.53 9.78 8.28
N LEU A 96 2.56 10.55 7.18
CA LEU A 96 1.35 11.05 6.51
C LEU A 96 0.50 9.90 5.94
N ILE A 97 1.15 8.91 5.33
CA ILE A 97 0.49 7.72 4.79
C ILE A 97 -0.17 6.91 5.92
N SER A 98 0.50 6.83 7.08
CA SER A 98 -0.06 6.19 8.27
C SER A 98 -1.26 6.93 8.85
N GLN A 99 -1.26 8.26 8.80
CA GLN A 99 -2.37 9.09 9.25
C GLN A 99 -3.61 8.92 8.36
N ASP A 100 -3.43 8.84 7.04
CA ASP A 100 -4.52 8.53 6.11
C ASP A 100 -5.15 7.16 6.42
N PHE A 101 -4.33 6.13 6.59
CA PHE A 101 -4.82 4.81 7.02
C PHE A 101 -5.56 4.88 8.35
N ALA A 102 -5.01 5.58 9.35
CA ALA A 102 -5.66 5.76 10.65
C ALA A 102 -7.00 6.48 10.53
N LEU A 103 -7.13 7.44 9.60
CA LEU A 103 -8.39 8.12 9.31
C LEU A 103 -9.42 7.14 8.70
N LYS A 104 -9.04 6.38 7.68
CA LYS A 104 -9.91 5.36 7.05
C LYS A 104 -10.41 4.34 8.07
N MET A 105 -9.52 3.83 8.92
CA MET A 105 -9.86 2.88 9.98
C MET A 105 -10.82 3.47 11.04
N ARG A 106 -10.60 4.73 11.45
CA ARG A 106 -11.51 5.41 12.39
C ARG A 106 -12.91 5.62 11.83
N ARG A 107 -13.04 5.88 10.52
CA ARG A 107 -14.35 6.00 9.85
C ARG A 107 -15.18 4.71 9.92
N ILE A 108 -14.53 3.55 10.03
CA ILE A 108 -15.20 2.25 10.28
C ILE A 108 -15.14 1.83 11.75
N LYS A 109 -15.03 2.80 12.66
CA LYS A 109 -15.05 2.63 14.13
C LYS A 109 -13.92 1.77 14.70
N LYS A 110 -12.79 1.65 13.99
CA LYS A 110 -11.56 1.06 14.54
C LYS A 110 -10.72 2.14 15.22
N GLN A 111 -10.48 1.99 16.52
CA GLN A 111 -9.65 2.93 17.29
C GLN A 111 -8.20 2.84 16.81
N THR A 112 -7.81 3.77 15.95
CA THR A 112 -6.48 3.76 15.31
C THR A 112 -5.80 5.09 15.53
N SER A 113 -4.55 5.06 16.01
CA SER A 113 -3.75 6.26 16.21
C SER A 113 -2.30 6.06 15.73
N VAL A 114 -1.63 7.15 15.41
CA VAL A 114 -0.23 7.16 15.00
C VAL A 114 0.61 7.78 16.13
N ALA A 115 1.82 7.29 16.34
CA ALA A 115 2.80 7.92 17.22
C ALA A 115 3.52 9.03 16.44
N GLU A 116 3.25 10.29 16.78
CA GLU A 116 3.63 11.45 15.97
C GLU A 116 4.67 12.32 16.66
N THR A 117 4.68 12.35 17.99
CA THR A 117 5.54 13.23 18.76
C THR A 117 6.94 12.62 18.86
N ILE A 118 7.90 13.25 18.19
CA ILE A 118 9.31 12.85 18.24
C ILE A 118 9.78 12.86 19.70
N GLY A 119 10.39 11.76 20.13
CA GLY A 119 10.86 11.57 21.50
C GLY A 119 9.88 10.85 22.43
N GLU A 120 8.58 10.85 22.11
CA GLU A 120 7.54 10.28 22.99
C GLU A 120 7.24 8.80 22.71
N HIS A 121 7.81 8.23 21.64
CA HIS A 121 7.50 6.86 21.22
C HIS A 121 7.73 5.80 22.31
N VAL A 122 8.69 6.03 23.21
CA VAL A 122 8.95 5.14 24.36
C VAL A 122 7.77 5.16 25.34
N TYR A 123 7.28 6.34 25.71
CA TYR A 123 6.15 6.49 26.62
C TYR A 123 4.86 5.93 26.00
N GLU A 124 4.65 6.20 24.71
CA GLU A 124 3.54 5.63 23.95
C GLU A 124 3.61 4.10 23.90
N ALA A 125 4.80 3.52 23.72
CA ALA A 125 5.00 2.07 23.77
C ALA A 125 4.66 1.48 25.15
N TYR A 126 5.06 2.14 26.24
CA TYR A 126 4.68 1.74 27.62
C TYR A 126 3.18 1.86 27.89
N SER A 127 2.46 2.70 27.13
CA SER A 127 1.02 2.89 27.27
C SER A 127 0.19 1.88 26.46
N THR A 128 0.83 1.01 25.69
CA THR A 128 0.15 -0.08 24.98
C THR A 128 -0.17 -1.25 25.91
N ASP A 129 -1.09 -2.12 25.49
CA ASP A 129 -1.46 -3.31 26.23
C ASP A 129 -1.70 -4.52 25.32
N LYS A 130 -2.07 -5.66 25.93
CA LYS A 130 -2.42 -6.91 25.22
C LYS A 130 -3.60 -6.81 24.25
N ASN A 131 -4.42 -5.76 24.33
CA ASN A 131 -5.53 -5.52 23.42
C ASN A 131 -5.15 -4.62 22.25
N THR A 132 -3.90 -4.14 22.21
CA THR A 132 -3.36 -3.30 21.17
C THR A 132 -2.70 -4.14 20.09
N CYS A 133 -3.11 -3.93 18.84
CA CYS A 133 -2.34 -4.35 17.67
C CYS A 133 -1.46 -3.18 17.22
N VAL A 134 -0.15 -3.39 17.28
CA VAL A 134 0.84 -2.44 16.84
C VAL A 134 1.21 -2.70 15.39
N LEU A 135 1.17 -1.64 14.58
CA LEU A 135 1.66 -1.66 13.22
C LEU A 135 2.97 -0.86 13.15
N MET A 136 4.08 -1.53 12.86
CA MET A 136 5.37 -0.89 12.68
C MET A 136 5.71 -0.80 11.20
N ILE A 137 6.08 0.38 10.71
CA ILE A 137 6.40 0.60 9.30
C ILE A 137 7.85 1.05 9.19
N SER A 138 8.68 0.24 8.52
CA SER A 138 10.10 0.53 8.36
C SER A 138 10.64 -0.10 7.08
N TYR A 139 11.14 0.73 6.15
CA TYR A 139 11.69 0.25 4.89
C TYR A 139 12.81 -0.79 5.10
N THR A 140 13.80 -0.49 5.96
CA THR A 140 14.93 -1.41 6.22
C THR A 140 14.63 -2.47 7.27
N GLY A 141 13.66 -2.23 8.15
CA GLY A 141 13.43 -3.06 9.33
C GLY A 141 14.53 -2.93 10.40
N GLU A 142 15.40 -1.92 10.26
CA GLU A 142 16.55 -1.68 11.13
C GLU A 142 16.54 -0.26 11.75
N ASN A 143 15.39 0.42 11.72
CA ASN A 143 15.30 1.74 12.35
C ASN A 143 15.52 1.64 13.87
N GLU A 144 16.54 2.34 14.38
CA GLU A 144 16.96 2.25 15.79
C GLU A 144 15.89 2.67 16.79
N MET A 145 15.08 3.68 16.47
CA MET A 145 13.97 4.09 17.32
C MET A 145 12.92 2.98 17.44
N LEU A 146 12.54 2.37 16.31
CA LEU A 146 11.58 1.28 16.27
C LEU A 146 12.13 0.02 16.98
N LYS A 147 13.41 -0.30 16.76
CA LYS A 147 14.09 -1.41 17.47
C LYS A 147 14.14 -1.20 18.97
N ARG A 148 14.33 0.04 19.42
CA ARG A 148 14.36 0.39 20.84
C ARG A 148 13.02 0.15 21.54
N ILE A 149 11.90 0.43 20.87
CA ILE A 149 10.57 0.24 21.47
C ILE A 149 10.02 -1.18 21.31
N LEU A 150 10.50 -1.95 20.33
CA LEU A 150 10.08 -3.33 20.08
C LEU A 150 10.06 -4.23 21.35
N PRO A 151 11.12 -4.31 22.18
CA PRO A 151 11.08 -5.12 23.39
C PRO A 151 10.06 -4.63 24.42
N ILE A 152 9.82 -3.31 24.50
CA ILE A 152 8.81 -2.71 25.39
C ILE A 152 7.42 -3.17 24.97
N LEU A 153 7.10 -3.05 23.68
CA LEU A 153 5.81 -3.48 23.12
C LEU A 153 5.54 -4.97 23.38
N LYS A 154 6.55 -5.82 23.22
CA LYS A 154 6.44 -7.25 23.54
C LYS A 154 6.21 -7.50 25.03
N ALA A 155 6.88 -6.74 25.90
CA ALA A 155 6.68 -6.84 27.34
C ALA A 155 5.26 -6.39 27.77
N GLN A 156 4.65 -5.44 27.06
CA GLN A 156 3.24 -5.05 27.25
C GLN A 156 2.24 -6.08 26.70
N GLY A 157 2.72 -7.11 26.02
CA GLY A 157 1.88 -8.16 25.40
C GLY A 157 1.16 -7.70 24.13
N ALA A 158 1.54 -6.55 23.56
CA ALA A 158 0.95 -6.06 22.32
C ALA A 158 1.27 -7.01 21.16
N THR A 159 0.31 -7.18 20.26
CA THR A 159 0.55 -7.93 19.02
C THR A 159 1.21 -7.01 18.00
N ILE A 160 2.23 -7.48 17.29
CA ILE A 160 3.05 -6.64 16.42
C ILE A 160 2.99 -7.14 14.98
N ILE A 161 2.53 -6.28 14.08
CA ILE A 161 2.59 -6.43 12.63
C ILE A 161 3.67 -5.48 12.10
N VAL A 162 4.51 -5.96 11.19
CA VAL A 162 5.57 -5.15 10.56
C VAL A 162 5.36 -5.05 9.06
N LEU A 163 5.41 -3.83 8.51
CA LEU A 163 5.56 -3.58 7.07
C LEU A 163 7.02 -3.22 6.80
N THR A 164 7.74 -4.06 6.06
CA THR A 164 9.17 -3.88 5.84
C THR A 164 9.67 -4.51 4.55
N GLY A 165 10.85 -4.07 4.09
CA GLY A 165 11.49 -4.57 2.89
C GLY A 165 11.84 -6.06 2.94
N ILE A 166 12.32 -6.57 1.82
CA ILE A 166 12.76 -7.95 1.66
C ILE A 166 14.02 -8.21 2.48
N GLY A 167 14.16 -9.44 2.99
CA GLY A 167 15.34 -9.91 3.69
C GLY A 167 15.14 -10.11 5.18
N ASP A 168 16.14 -10.69 5.83
CA ASP A 168 16.13 -10.88 7.27
C ASP A 168 16.45 -9.55 7.96
N ASN A 169 15.51 -9.05 8.75
CA ASN A 169 15.67 -7.84 9.55
C ASN A 169 15.09 -8.01 10.94
N THR A 170 15.57 -7.18 11.86
CA THR A 170 15.28 -7.25 13.29
C THR A 170 13.77 -7.13 13.54
N LEU A 171 13.09 -6.15 12.93
CA LEU A 171 11.66 -5.96 13.16
C LEU A 171 10.84 -7.18 12.71
N ALA A 172 11.08 -7.70 11.51
CA ALA A 172 10.36 -8.87 10.98
C ALA A 172 10.62 -10.14 11.82
N LYS A 173 11.85 -10.34 12.30
CA LYS A 173 12.22 -11.51 13.10
C LYS A 173 11.47 -11.58 14.44
N PHE A 174 11.16 -10.43 15.02
CA PHE A 174 10.55 -10.35 16.35
C PHE A 174 9.07 -9.96 16.35
N SER A 175 8.45 -9.81 15.18
CA SER A 175 7.02 -9.53 15.04
C SER A 175 6.17 -10.80 15.08
N ASN A 176 4.85 -10.63 15.28
CA ASN A 176 3.89 -11.72 15.18
C ASN A 176 3.51 -12.01 13.72
N CYS A 177 3.57 -11.01 12.86
CA CYS A 177 3.23 -11.06 11.44
C CYS A 177 4.07 -10.01 10.70
N HIS A 178 4.43 -10.27 9.44
CA HIS A 178 5.07 -9.26 8.61
C HIS A 178 4.60 -9.32 7.16
N LEU A 179 4.47 -8.16 6.53
CA LEU A 179 4.18 -8.02 5.11
C LEU A 179 5.36 -7.34 4.42
N ARG A 180 5.74 -7.89 3.26
CA ARG A 180 6.90 -7.44 2.50
C ARG A 180 6.51 -6.35 1.52
N LEU A 181 7.36 -5.34 1.41
CA LEU A 181 7.26 -4.27 0.42
C LEU A 181 8.40 -4.35 -0.60
N ALA A 182 8.16 -3.84 -1.81
CA ALA A 182 9.17 -3.80 -2.87
C ALA A 182 10.41 -2.99 -2.43
N THR A 183 11.58 -3.63 -2.50
CA THR A 183 12.85 -3.07 -2.01
C THR A 183 13.76 -2.68 -3.18
N ARG A 184 13.46 -1.56 -3.83
CA ARG A 184 14.18 -1.08 -5.04
C ARG A 184 15.04 0.16 -4.77
N GLU A 185 14.77 0.83 -3.67
CA GLU A 185 15.44 2.06 -3.25
C GLU A 185 16.70 1.77 -2.44
N LYS A 186 17.80 2.41 -2.82
CA LYS A 186 19.05 2.54 -2.08
C LYS A 186 18.84 3.49 -0.90
N LEU A 187 19.65 3.33 0.14
CA LEU A 187 19.47 4.09 1.38
C LEU A 187 19.94 5.55 1.26
N TYR A 188 20.93 5.81 0.40
CA TYR A 188 21.60 7.12 0.34
C TYR A 188 21.41 7.83 -1.01
N SER A 189 21.53 7.12 -2.13
CA SER A 189 21.63 7.75 -3.46
C SER A 189 20.28 7.93 -4.17
N LYS A 190 19.16 7.75 -3.48
CA LYS A 190 17.82 7.98 -4.05
C LYS A 190 17.45 9.45 -3.91
N ILE A 191 16.78 10.01 -4.92
CA ILE A 191 16.34 11.41 -4.90
C ILE A 191 14.96 11.61 -4.23
N GLY A 192 14.26 10.51 -3.96
CA GLY A 192 12.94 10.50 -3.36
C GLY A 192 12.55 9.12 -2.86
N SER A 193 11.51 9.06 -2.03
CA SER A 193 10.92 7.79 -1.57
C SER A 193 9.69 7.47 -2.41
N TYR A 194 9.89 7.14 -3.68
CA TYR A 194 8.80 6.78 -4.60
C TYR A 194 8.27 5.39 -4.26
N THR A 195 9.09 4.35 -4.46
CA THR A 195 8.65 2.96 -4.34
C THR A 195 8.31 2.60 -2.91
N THR A 196 9.05 3.14 -1.92
CA THR A 196 8.73 2.92 -0.51
C THR A 196 7.34 3.46 -0.17
N SER A 197 7.03 4.70 -0.55
CA SER A 197 5.75 5.34 -0.25
C SER A 197 4.60 4.63 -0.95
N THR A 198 4.76 4.32 -2.25
CA THR A 198 3.77 3.58 -3.04
C THR A 198 3.49 2.21 -2.43
N SER A 199 4.53 1.45 -2.07
CA SER A 199 4.35 0.11 -1.48
C SER A 199 3.64 0.18 -0.13
N VAL A 200 4.03 1.11 0.74
CA VAL A 200 3.40 1.28 2.06
C VAL A 200 1.93 1.69 1.90
N SER A 201 1.64 2.69 1.06
CA SER A 201 0.27 3.14 0.80
C SER A 201 -0.59 1.98 0.27
N TYR A 202 -0.07 1.24 -0.71
CA TYR A 202 -0.76 0.10 -1.31
C TYR A 202 -1.07 -1.00 -0.27
N LEU A 203 -0.10 -1.38 0.57
CA LEU A 203 -0.32 -2.36 1.62
C LEU A 203 -1.33 -1.89 2.67
N LEU A 204 -1.30 -0.62 3.07
CA LEU A 204 -2.28 -0.07 4.00
C LEU A 204 -3.69 -0.03 3.40
N ASP A 205 -3.82 0.28 2.10
CA ASP A 205 -5.10 0.21 1.39
C ASP A 205 -5.65 -1.21 1.31
N ILE A 206 -4.79 -2.20 1.06
CA ILE A 206 -5.18 -3.62 1.13
C ILE A 206 -5.65 -3.96 2.56
N LEU A 207 -4.88 -3.63 3.59
CA LEU A 207 -5.23 -3.94 4.98
C LEU A 207 -6.55 -3.27 5.41
N TYR A 208 -6.77 -2.01 5.03
CA TYR A 208 -8.04 -1.34 5.26
C TYR A 208 -9.18 -2.10 4.54
N SER A 209 -8.98 -2.46 3.27
CA SER A 209 -9.99 -3.12 2.45
C SER A 209 -10.36 -4.50 2.99
N THR A 210 -9.37 -5.30 3.44
CA THR A 210 -9.63 -6.62 4.01
C THR A 210 -10.29 -6.53 5.38
N VAL A 211 -9.93 -5.56 6.22
CA VAL A 211 -10.62 -5.29 7.49
C VAL A 211 -12.05 -4.79 7.24
N PHE A 212 -12.25 -3.93 6.24
CA PHE A 212 -13.57 -3.45 5.84
C PHE A 212 -14.46 -4.62 5.42
N ALA A 213 -13.93 -5.53 4.60
CA ALA A 213 -14.65 -6.68 4.06
C ALA A 213 -15.15 -7.65 5.16
N LYS A 214 -14.47 -7.73 6.32
CA LYS A 214 -14.94 -8.55 7.47
C LYS A 214 -16.32 -8.14 7.99
N ASN A 215 -16.75 -6.90 7.75
CA ASN A 215 -18.13 -6.48 8.04
C ASN A 215 -18.64 -5.49 6.98
N TYR A 216 -18.55 -5.93 5.72
CA TYR A 216 -18.77 -5.09 4.54
C TYR A 216 -20.07 -4.28 4.60
N GLN A 217 -21.21 -4.97 4.80
CA GLN A 217 -22.53 -4.34 4.76
C GLN A 217 -22.70 -3.30 5.87
N LYS A 218 -22.26 -3.61 7.10
CA LYS A 218 -22.34 -2.67 8.22
C LYS A 218 -21.46 -1.46 8.02
N ASN A 219 -20.23 -1.65 7.56
CA ASN A 219 -19.30 -0.56 7.31
C ASN A 219 -19.81 0.34 6.17
N MET A 220 -20.28 -0.26 5.08
CA MET A 220 -20.85 0.48 3.95
C MET A 220 -22.08 1.30 4.38
N ALA A 221 -23.06 0.67 5.04
CA ALA A 221 -24.25 1.37 5.51
C ALA A 221 -23.91 2.51 6.48
N HIS A 222 -22.92 2.32 7.37
CA HIS A 222 -22.46 3.37 8.27
C HIS A 222 -21.87 4.58 7.52
N LEU A 223 -21.02 4.35 6.52
CA LEU A 223 -20.39 5.42 5.76
C LEU A 223 -21.37 6.15 4.83
N ILE A 224 -22.28 5.41 4.18
CA ILE A 224 -23.35 6.01 3.36
C ILE A 224 -24.24 6.89 4.21
N ALA A 225 -24.69 6.43 5.39
CA ALA A 225 -25.54 7.23 6.27
C ALA A 225 -24.88 8.56 6.68
N ILE A 226 -23.57 8.56 6.97
CA ILE A 226 -22.82 9.80 7.24
C ILE A 226 -22.73 10.67 5.98
N GLY A 227 -22.48 10.06 4.82
CA GLY A 227 -22.40 10.77 3.54
C GLY A 227 -23.71 11.48 3.19
N GLU A 228 -24.84 10.77 3.28
CA GLU A 228 -26.18 11.32 3.02
C GLU A 228 -26.55 12.46 3.97
N GLU A 229 -26.06 12.43 5.22
CA GLU A 229 -26.37 13.45 6.23
C GLU A 229 -25.50 14.71 6.09
N TYR A 230 -24.23 14.59 5.71
CA TYR A 230 -23.26 15.69 5.79
C TYR A 230 -22.63 16.12 4.45
N ASP A 231 -22.66 15.29 3.41
CA ASP A 231 -22.00 15.60 2.14
C ASP A 231 -22.91 16.37 1.18
N ASN A 232 -22.82 17.70 1.23
CA ASN A 232 -23.60 18.60 0.39
C ASN A 232 -22.87 19.00 -0.92
N ARG A 233 -21.78 18.31 -1.27
CA ARG A 233 -21.00 18.66 -2.46
C ARG A 233 -21.73 18.24 -3.73
N THR A 234 -21.54 19.01 -4.80
CA THR A 234 -22.09 18.72 -6.11
C THR A 234 -20.97 18.59 -7.14
N SER A 235 -21.19 17.80 -8.19
CA SER A 235 -20.24 17.62 -9.27
C SER A 235 -20.95 17.64 -10.61
N THR A 236 -20.28 18.18 -11.63
CA THR A 236 -20.74 18.11 -13.03
C THR A 236 -20.35 16.80 -13.70
N SER A 237 -19.44 16.03 -13.10
CA SER A 237 -19.03 14.72 -13.62
C SER A 237 -20.08 13.66 -13.28
N PRO A 238 -20.68 12.98 -14.27
CA PRO A 238 -21.67 11.92 -14.02
C PRO A 238 -21.11 10.74 -13.21
N VAL A 239 -19.79 10.51 -13.25
CA VAL A 239 -19.12 9.46 -12.47
C VAL A 239 -19.21 9.72 -10.96
N MET A 240 -19.40 10.97 -10.55
CA MET A 240 -19.53 11.39 -9.16
C MET A 240 -21.00 11.55 -8.72
N HIS A 241 -21.97 11.22 -9.58
CA HIS A 241 -23.39 11.30 -9.22
C HIS A 241 -23.81 10.03 -8.48
N GLU A 242 -24.47 10.21 -7.34
CA GLU A 242 -25.13 9.10 -6.66
C GLU A 242 -26.37 8.71 -7.46
N ASN A 243 -26.38 7.48 -7.99
CA ASN A 243 -27.61 6.90 -8.52
C ASN A 243 -28.55 6.71 -7.32
N ASN A 244 -29.79 7.20 -7.40
CA ASN A 244 -30.86 6.94 -6.41
C ASN A 244 -30.98 5.42 -6.18
N SER A 245 -30.20 4.89 -5.24
CA SER A 245 -30.10 3.45 -4.98
C SER A 245 -31.20 3.07 -3.99
N PRO A 246 -31.84 1.90 -4.15
CA PRO A 246 -32.93 1.50 -3.27
C PRO A 246 -32.42 1.44 -1.84
N LYS A 247 -33.16 2.05 -0.89
CA LYS A 247 -32.87 2.01 0.55
C LYS A 247 -32.43 0.60 0.95
N ILE A 248 -31.15 0.46 1.28
CA ILE A 248 -30.56 -0.85 1.58
C ILE A 248 -31.21 -1.35 2.87
N GLN A 249 -32.12 -2.32 2.74
CA GLN A 249 -32.69 -3.01 3.89
C GLN A 249 -31.61 -3.91 4.46
N VAL A 250 -31.06 -3.54 5.62
CA VAL A 250 -30.22 -4.43 6.43
C VAL A 250 -31.11 -5.59 6.84
N THR A 251 -30.98 -6.74 6.18
CA THR A 251 -31.62 -7.96 6.62
C THR A 251 -30.73 -8.59 7.69
N ASP A 252 -31.25 -8.66 8.91
CA ASP A 252 -30.67 -9.42 10.02
C ASP A 252 -30.77 -10.91 9.69
N ALA A 253 -29.86 -11.40 8.85
CA ALA A 253 -29.69 -12.82 8.61
C ALA A 253 -28.33 -13.26 9.13
N ILE A 254 -28.38 -14.25 10.03
CA ILE A 254 -27.30 -15.05 10.63
C ILE A 254 -26.98 -14.65 12.08
N ILE A 255 -27.89 -15.04 12.98
CA ILE A 255 -27.52 -15.53 14.31
C ILE A 255 -27.55 -17.05 14.20
N PRO A 256 -26.41 -17.77 14.28
CA PRO A 256 -26.42 -19.22 14.46
C PRO A 256 -26.82 -19.56 15.90
N ASN A 257 -27.70 -20.55 16.04
CA ASN A 257 -28.05 -21.22 17.30
C ASN A 257 -26.81 -21.79 18.01
#